data_AF-A0A2V7YIY6-F1
#
_entry.id   AF-A0A2V7YIY6-F1
#
_cell.length_a   1.000
_cell.length_b   1.000
_cell.length_c   1.000
_cell.angle_alpha   90.00
_cell.angle_beta   90.00
_cell.angle_gamma   90.00
#
_symmetry.space_group_name_H-M   'P 1'
#
loop_
_entity.id
_entity.type
_entity.pdbx_description
1 polymer ?
#
loop_
_entity_poly.entity_id
_entity_poly.type
_entity_poly.pdbx_seq_one_letter_code
_entity_poly.pdbx_strand_id
1 'polypeptide(L)' 'MSDLVLHLARFASALRGRGVRLSLSDEADGLAALTLIDLGDRDEVRRALRTALKIRPRDVAVFEELFAALWSAREAG' A
#
# COMPACT_ATOMS: atom_id res chain seq x y z
N MET A 1 12.94 8.50 -2.61
CA MET A 1 12.46 7.51 -3.61
C MET A 1 12.81 6.07 -3.22
N SER A 2 14.08 5.74 -2.94
CA SER A 2 14.49 4.37 -2.51
C SER A 2 13.69 3.83 -1.32
N ASP A 3 13.46 4.68 -0.32
CA ASP A 3 12.69 4.34 0.88
C ASP A 3 11.21 4.00 0.59
N LEU A 4 10.59 4.70 -0.36
CA LEU A 4 9.21 4.46 -0.78
C LEU A 4 9.05 3.11 -1.48
N VAL A 5 10.04 2.75 -2.30
CA VAL A 5 10.10 1.44 -2.96
C VAL A 5 10.19 0.32 -1.94
N LEU A 6 11.04 0.47 -0.91
CA LEU A 6 11.17 -0.52 0.15
C LEU A 6 9.89 -0.65 0.98
N HIS A 7 9.26 0.48 1.34
CA HIS A 7 7.99 0.48 2.07
C HIS A 7 6.87 -0.21 1.28
N LEU A 8 6.74 0.09 -0.02
CA LEU A 8 5.74 -0.58 -0.84
C LEU A 8 6.02 -2.07 -1.01
N ALA A 9 7.27 -2.46 -1.26
CA ALA A 9 7.63 -3.87 -1.42
C ALA A 9 7.34 -4.68 -0.14
N ARG A 10 7.63 -4.11 1.05
CA ARG A 10 7.28 -4.71 2.34
C ARG A 10 5.78 -4.85 2.53
N PHE A 11 5.02 -3.80 2.19
CA PHE A 11 3.57 -3.82 2.27
C PHE A 11 2.95 -4.85 1.31
N ALA A 12 3.42 -4.91 0.06
CA ALA A 12 3.00 -5.89 -0.93
C ALA A 12 3.35 -7.33 -0.50
N SER A 13 4.52 -7.52 0.13
CA SER A 13 4.91 -8.81 0.72
C SER A 13 3.96 -9.24 1.84
N ALA A 14 3.60 -8.34 2.75
CA ALA A 14 2.64 -8.61 3.82
C ALA A 14 1.25 -8.99 3.26
N LEU A 15 0.78 -8.26 2.24
CA LEU A 15 -0.48 -8.58 1.55
C LEU A 15 -0.45 -9.97 0.91
N ARG A 16 0.63 -10.33 0.21
CA ARG A 16 0.81 -11.67 -0.36
C ARG A 16 0.84 -12.76 0.71
N GLY A 17 1.52 -12.51 1.82
CA GLY A 17 1.56 -13.42 2.98
C GLY A 17 0.18 -13.69 3.59
N ARG A 18 -0.79 -12.80 3.36
CA ARG A 18 -2.19 -12.95 3.78
C ARG A 18 -3.11 -13.45 2.65
N GLY A 19 -2.55 -13.88 1.52
CA GLY A 19 -3.29 -14.46 0.40
C GLY A 19 -3.81 -13.46 -0.63
N VAL A 20 -3.49 -12.17 -0.50
CA VAL A 20 -3.86 -11.15 -1.50
C VAL A 20 -3.01 -11.34 -2.75
N ARG A 21 -3.65 -11.43 -3.92
CA ARG A 21 -2.94 -11.57 -5.19
C ARG A 21 -2.46 -10.21 -5.67
N LEU A 22 -1.14 -10.04 -5.77
CA LEU A 22 -0.48 -8.85 -6.32
C LEU A 22 0.62 -9.25 -7.30
N SER A 23 0.65 -8.59 -8.46
CA SER A 23 1.71 -8.68 -9.45
C SER A 23 2.76 -7.58 -9.27
N LEU A 24 3.88 -7.67 -9.99
CA LEU A 24 4.87 -6.58 -10.04
C LEU A 24 4.32 -5.32 -10.72
N SER A 25 3.39 -5.47 -11.67
CA SER A 25 2.73 -4.32 -12.31
C SER A 25 1.88 -3.55 -11.31
N ASP A 26 1.22 -4.24 -10.37
CA ASP A 26 0.45 -3.59 -9.31
C ASP A 26 1.35 -2.74 -8.42
N GLU A 27 2.54 -3.25 -8.06
CA GLU A 27 3.53 -2.48 -7.30
C GLU A 27 4.06 -1.26 -8.09
N ALA A 28 4.31 -1.41 -9.39
CA ALA A 28 4.71 -0.29 -10.24
C ALA A 28 3.63 0.80 -10.30
N ASP A 29 2.37 0.41 -10.48
CA ASP A 29 1.22 1.33 -10.45
C ASP A 29 1.10 2.00 -9.07
N GLY A 30 1.34 1.26 -8.00
CA GLY A 30 1.36 1.77 -6.63
C GLY A 30 2.41 2.86 -6.45
N LEU A 31 3.65 2.63 -6.90
CA LEU A 31 4.70 3.64 -6.83
C LEU A 31 4.35 4.88 -7.65
N ALA A 32 3.84 4.70 -8.87
CA ALA A 32 3.44 5.81 -9.71
C ALA A 32 2.32 6.63 -9.04
N ALA A 33 1.29 5.99 -8.50
CA ALA A 33 0.20 6.66 -7.79
C ALA A 33 0.69 7.47 -6.58
N LEU A 34 1.63 6.93 -5.80
CA LEU A 34 2.21 7.62 -4.66
C LEU A 34 3.00 8.89 -5.05
N THR A 35 3.45 9.03 -6.30
CA THR A 35 4.10 10.28 -6.77
C THR A 35 3.12 11.40 -7.12
N LEU A 36 1.82 11.12 -7.15
CA LEU A 36 0.78 12.05 -7.61
C LEU A 36 -0.07 12.65 -6.47
N ILE A 37 0.22 12.29 -5.22
CA ILE A 37 -0.59 12.62 -4.05
C ILE A 37 0.26 13.18 -2.90
N ASP A 38 -0.39 13.74 -1.89
CA ASP A 38 0.29 14.14 -0.65
C ASP A 38 0.53 12.91 0.25
N LEU A 39 1.81 12.54 0.42
CA LEU A 39 2.21 11.44 1.31
C LEU A 39 2.02 11.77 2.81
N GLY A 40 1.78 13.04 3.16
CA GLY A 40 1.36 13.47 4.49
C GLY A 40 -0.09 13.10 4.80
N ASP A 41 -0.96 13.00 3.78
CA ASP A 41 -2.36 12.66 3.94
C ASP A 41 -2.56 11.13 3.93
N ARG A 42 -2.86 10.58 5.11
CA ARG A 42 -3.16 9.16 5.31
C ARG A 42 -4.20 8.62 4.34
N ASP A 43 -5.22 9.41 4.11
CA ASP A 43 -6.41 9.02 3.39
C ASP A 43 -6.19 9.05 1.88
N GLU A 44 -5.38 9.98 1.38
CA GLU A 44 -4.90 9.95 0.00
C GLU A 44 -4.03 8.72 -0.27
N VAL A 45 -3.04 8.44 0.60
CA VAL A 45 -2.15 7.27 0.45
C VAL A 45 -2.97 5.98 0.46
N ARG A 46 -3.91 5.85 1.39
CA ARG A 46 -4.80 4.69 1.50
C ARG A 46 -5.61 4.46 0.24
N ARG A 47 -6.28 5.50 -0.28
CA ARG A 47 -7.12 5.42 -1.48
C ARG A 47 -6.29 5.13 -2.73
N ALA A 48 -5.15 5.80 -2.88
CA ALA A 48 -4.25 5.60 -4.01
C ALA A 48 -3.74 4.15 -4.06
N LEU A 49 -3.23 3.63 -2.94
CA LEU A 49 -2.74 2.24 -2.87
C LEU A 49 -3.85 1.23 -3.08
N ARG A 50 -5.02 1.40 -2.45
CA ARG A 50 -6.15 0.48 -2.62
C ARG A 50 -6.57 0.35 -4.09
N THR A 51 -6.53 1.47 -4.81
CA THR A 51 -6.90 1.56 -6.22
C THR A 51 -5.81 1.01 -7.13
N ALA A 52 -4.56 1.49 -6.99
CA ALA A 52 -3.44 1.12 -7.85
C ALA A 52 -3.06 -0.37 -7.71
N LEU A 53 -3.16 -0.91 -6.50
CA LEU A 53 -2.94 -2.33 -6.22
C LEU A 53 -4.15 -3.21 -6.61
N LYS A 54 -5.22 -2.62 -7.12
CA LYS A 54 -6.43 -3.32 -7.63
C LYS A 54 -7.02 -4.26 -6.59
N ILE A 55 -7.06 -3.81 -5.33
CA ILE A 55 -7.53 -4.61 -4.20
C ILE A 55 -8.98 -5.03 -4.44
N ARG A 56 -9.21 -6.34 -4.47
CA ARG A 56 -10.53 -6.91 -4.74
C ARG A 56 -11.44 -6.71 -3.52
N PRO A 57 -12.77 -6.64 -3.69
CA PRO A 57 -13.70 -6.46 -2.57
C PRO A 57 -13.48 -7.42 -1.40
N ARG A 58 -13.20 -8.70 -1.68
CA ARG A 58 -12.92 -9.73 -0.66
C ARG A 58 -11.61 -9.51 0.11
N ASP A 59 -10.67 -8.76 -0.45
CA ASP A 59 -9.34 -8.53 0.11
C ASP A 59 -9.23 -7.16 0.81
N VAL A 60 -10.31 -6.35 0.78
CA VAL A 60 -10.33 -5.00 1.37
C VAL A 60 -10.04 -5.02 2.87
N ALA A 61 -10.66 -5.94 3.62
CA ALA A 61 -10.46 -5.99 5.08
C ALA A 61 -8.99 -6.22 5.44
N VAL A 62 -8.30 -7.13 4.73
CA VAL A 62 -6.88 -7.40 4.91
C VAL A 62 -6.01 -6.19 4.55
N PHE A 63 -6.37 -5.50 3.47
CA PHE A 63 -5.69 -4.26 3.08
C PHE A 63 -5.81 -3.17 4.16
N GLU A 64 -7.02 -2.90 4.65
CA GLU A 64 -7.25 -1.83 5.63
C GLU A 64 -6.54 -2.14 6.96
N GLU A 65 -6.53 -3.40 7.40
CA GLU A 65 -5.79 -3.87 8.58
C GLU A 65 -4.28 -3.61 8.46
N LEU A 66 -3.66 -4.09 7.37
CA LEU A 66 -2.23 -3.93 7.15
C LEU A 66 -1.84 -2.47 6.91
N PHE A 67 -2.69 -1.70 6.24
CA PHE A 67 -2.45 -0.28 5.99
C PHE A 67 -2.47 0.51 7.31
N ALA A 68 -3.43 0.22 8.19
CA ALA A 68 -3.49 0.84 9.52
C ALA A 68 -2.22 0.54 10.32
N ALA A 69 -1.75 -0.71 10.33
CA ALA A 69 -0.52 -1.10 11.00
C ALA A 69 0.72 -0.39 10.43
N LEU A 70 0.84 -0.30 9.10
CA LEU A 70 1.91 0.43 8.42
C LEU A 70 1.92 1.92 8.81
N TRP A 71 0.74 2.56 8.81
CA TRP A 71 0.64 3.99 9.10
C TRP A 71 0.96 4.31 10.55
N SER A 72 0.45 3.54 11.51
CA SER A 72 0.76 3.74 12.93
C SER A 72 2.25 3.55 13.24
N ALA A 73 2.93 2.63 12.55
CA ALA A 73 4.38 2.47 12.70
C ALA A 73 5.16 3.70 12.20
N ARG A 74 4.67 4.39 11.16
CA ARG A 74 5.26 5.63 10.66
C ARG A 74 5.06 6.80 11.63
N GLU A 75 3.92 6.88 12.31
CA GLU A 75 3.66 7.95 13.28
C GLU A 75 4.48 7.81 14.58
N ALA A 76 4.98 6.61 14.87
CA ALA A 76 5.75 6.31 16.07
C ALA A 76 7.27 6.52 15.92
N GLY A 77 7.76 6.79 14.70
CA GLY A 77 9.19 6.99 14.39
C GLY A 77 9.47 8.43 13.96
#